data_AF-L0PB41-F1
#
_entry.id   AF-L0PB41-F1
#
_cell.length_a   1.000
_cell.length_b   1.000
_cell.length_c   1.000
_cell.angle_alpha   90.00
_cell.angle_beta   90.00
_cell.angle_gamma   90.00
#
_symmetry.space_group_name_H-M   'P 1'
#
loop_
_entity.id
_entity.type
_entity.pdbx_description
1 polymer ?
#
loop_
_entity_poly.entity_id
_entity_poly.type
_entity_poly.pdbx_seq_one_letter_code
_entity_poly.pdbx_strand_id
1 'polypeptide(L)'
;MFFTRRIGLFFHKGQVASRAKKACFRPVVQPLLSRTVDSSFFNIVRWITSETPAQNLPVGRVKTVIGAVVDVQFDTEDLPKVLDALHLDLPDGKRLVLEVSQHMGERTVRTIAMDGTEGLVRGQK
;
A
#
# COMPACT_ATOMS: atom_id res chain seq x y z
N MET A 1 38.20 -36.02 -36.55
CA MET A 1 38.25 -34.54 -36.59
C MET A 1 38.66 -34.06 -35.21
N PHE A 2 39.97 -33.96 -35.01
CA PHE A 2 40.60 -33.38 -33.81
C PHE A 2 40.80 -31.87 -34.03
N PHE A 3 41.22 -31.18 -32.95
CA PHE A 3 42.00 -29.93 -32.93
C PHE A 3 41.31 -28.62 -32.49
N THR A 4 41.27 -28.45 -31.16
CA THR A 4 41.85 -27.35 -30.34
C THR A 4 42.17 -25.98 -30.96
N ARG A 5 41.80 -24.91 -30.23
CA ARG A 5 42.61 -23.73 -29.74
C ARG A 5 41.65 -22.54 -29.55
N ARG A 6 41.38 -22.00 -28.35
CA ARG A 6 42.22 -21.28 -27.37
C ARG A 6 43.06 -20.16 -28.01
N ILE A 7 42.64 -18.91 -27.75
CA ILE A 7 43.34 -17.59 -27.69
C ILE A 7 42.22 -16.55 -27.92
N GLY A 8 41.88 -15.57 -27.08
CA GLY A 8 42.58 -14.90 -26.00
C GLY A 8 42.80 -13.42 -26.39
N LEU A 9 42.06 -12.47 -25.79
CA LEU A 9 42.49 -11.14 -25.31
C LEU A 9 41.24 -10.30 -24.96
N PHE A 10 40.93 -9.95 -23.71
CA PHE A 10 41.54 -8.97 -22.77
C PHE A 10 41.20 -7.49 -23.05
N PHE A 11 40.56 -6.85 -22.04
CA PHE A 11 40.43 -5.40 -21.76
C PHE A 11 39.51 -4.57 -22.70
N HIS A 12 38.58 -3.73 -22.22
CA HIS A 12 38.62 -2.82 -21.07
C HIS A 12 37.20 -2.44 -20.59
N LYS A 13 37.07 -2.30 -19.26
CA LYS A 13 36.10 -1.52 -18.45
C LYS A 13 34.65 -1.35 -18.94
N GLY A 14 33.74 -1.87 -18.11
CA GLY A 14 32.33 -1.47 -18.05
C GLY A 14 31.68 -1.78 -16.71
N GLN A 15 32.36 -1.48 -15.59
CA GLN A 15 31.71 -1.47 -14.28
C GLN A 15 30.80 -0.25 -14.19
N VAL A 16 29.50 -0.46 -14.00
CA VAL A 16 28.60 0.56 -13.45
C VAL A 16 28.14 0.10 -12.08
N ALA A 17 29.01 0.30 -11.11
CA ALA A 17 28.65 0.34 -9.70
C ALA A 17 28.21 1.77 -9.38
N SER A 18 26.91 2.06 -9.45
CA SER A 18 26.38 3.33 -8.90
C SER A 18 26.04 3.14 -7.43
N ARG A 19 27.13 3.25 -6.67
CA ARG A 19 27.26 3.55 -5.25
C ARG A 19 26.19 4.52 -4.75
N ALA A 20 25.66 4.19 -3.58
CA ALA A 20 24.90 5.02 -2.66
C ALA A 20 25.20 6.52 -2.76
N LYS A 21 24.14 7.32 -2.91
CA LYS A 21 24.11 8.68 -2.38
C LYS A 21 23.02 8.77 -1.33
N LYS A 22 23.49 8.86 -0.08
CA LYS A 22 22.79 9.46 1.04
C LYS A 22 22.24 10.82 0.61
N ALA A 23 20.93 10.99 0.79
CA ALA A 23 20.30 12.23 1.21
C ALA A 23 18.92 11.85 1.78
N CYS A 24 18.89 11.06 2.86
CA CYS A 24 18.43 11.62 4.14
C CYS A 24 18.79 13.11 4.27
N PHE A 25 17.97 13.96 3.67
CA PHE A 25 17.95 15.39 3.97
C PHE A 25 16.50 15.75 4.26
N ARG A 26 16.11 15.51 5.52
CA ARG A 26 14.94 16.15 6.11
C ARG A 26 15.20 17.66 6.06
N PRO A 27 14.35 18.49 5.45
CA PRO A 27 14.30 19.89 5.84
C PRO A 27 13.69 19.91 7.24
N VAL A 28 14.56 19.80 8.25
CA VAL A 28 14.24 20.26 9.61
C VAL A 28 14.22 21.77 9.50
N VAL A 29 13.03 22.33 9.26
CA VAL A 29 12.77 23.72 9.60
C VAL A 29 12.88 23.75 11.13
N GLN A 30 14.03 24.20 11.64
CA GLN A 30 14.15 24.52 13.06
C GLN A 30 13.32 25.77 13.30
N PRO A 31 12.24 25.74 14.11
CA PRO A 31 11.73 26.97 14.64
C PRO A 31 12.79 27.49 15.63
N LEU A 32 13.28 28.68 15.30
CA LEU A 32 14.09 29.52 16.17
C LEU A 32 13.36 29.67 17.50
N LEU A 33 13.95 29.09 18.55
CA LEU A 33 14.06 29.58 19.92
C LEU A 33 13.07 30.72 20.26
N SER A 34 12.06 30.52 21.07
CA SER A 34 12.20 30.50 22.53
C SER A 34 10.80 30.63 23.09
N ARG A 35 10.50 29.85 24.13
CA ARG A 35 9.58 30.12 25.26
C ARG A 35 9.04 28.77 25.72
N THR A 36 9.73 28.26 26.74
CA THR A 36 9.25 27.32 27.77
C THR A 36 7.81 26.83 27.58
N VAL A 37 7.67 25.63 27.02
CA VAL A 37 6.50 24.79 27.24
C VAL A 37 7.02 23.47 27.79
N ASP A 38 6.56 23.16 28.99
CA ASP A 38 7.04 22.14 29.91
C ASP A 38 7.14 20.74 29.25
N SER A 39 8.25 20.06 29.52
CA SER A 39 8.61 18.69 29.14
C SER A 39 7.56 17.61 29.46
N SER A 40 6.56 17.96 30.27
CA SER A 40 5.47 17.07 30.69
C SER A 40 4.32 16.98 29.68
N PHE A 41 4.17 17.98 28.79
CA PHE A 41 3.10 18.00 27.77
C PHE A 41 3.50 17.32 26.45
N PHE A 42 4.79 17.33 26.12
CA PHE A 42 5.30 16.91 24.81
C PHE A 42 5.22 15.40 24.58
N ASN A 43 5.21 14.60 25.65
CA ASN A 43 5.07 13.15 25.55
C ASN A 43 3.64 12.71 25.24
N ILE A 44 2.61 13.53 25.49
CA ILE A 44 1.21 13.15 25.23
C ILE A 44 0.90 13.19 23.72
N VAL A 45 1.49 14.12 22.98
CA VAL A 45 1.16 14.35 21.55
C VAL A 45 1.76 13.29 20.63
N ARG A 46 2.83 12.58 21.05
CA ARG A 46 3.50 11.56 20.23
C ARG A 46 2.65 10.29 20.00
N TRP A 47 1.69 9.99 20.87
CA TRP A 47 0.78 8.85 20.74
C TRP A 47 -0.44 9.16 19.85
N ILE A 48 -0.68 10.45 19.54
CA ILE A 48 -1.88 10.91 18.82
C ILE A 48 -1.73 10.71 17.30
N THR A 49 -0.51 10.48 16.82
CA THR A 49 -0.20 10.17 15.41
C THR A 49 0.54 8.84 15.30
N SER A 50 -0.10 7.75 15.74
CA SER A 50 0.32 6.42 15.28
C SER A 50 -0.13 6.24 13.83
N GLU A 51 0.79 6.37 12.89
CA GLU A 51 0.60 5.84 11.54
C GLU A 51 0.35 4.32 11.67
N THR A 52 -0.88 3.87 11.43
CA THR A 52 -1.24 2.45 11.48
C THR A 52 -0.37 1.70 10.47
N PRO A 53 0.43 0.70 10.88
CA PRO A 53 1.25 -0.06 9.95
C PRO A 53 0.32 -0.77 8.96
N ALA A 54 0.56 -0.56 7.65
CA ALA A 54 -0.18 -1.19 6.58
C ALA A 54 -0.08 -2.72 6.73
N GLN A 55 -1.18 -3.34 7.20
CA GLN A 55 -1.28 -4.79 7.28
C GLN A 55 -1.34 -5.35 5.86
N ASN A 56 -0.64 -6.45 5.61
CA ASN A 56 -0.75 -7.18 4.35
C ASN A 56 -2.12 -7.88 4.29
N LEU A 57 -3.14 -7.11 3.95
CA LEU A 57 -4.52 -7.58 3.82
C LEU A 57 -4.63 -8.52 2.60
N PRO A 58 -5.45 -9.57 2.70
CA PRO A 58 -5.70 -10.45 1.57
C PRO A 58 -6.33 -9.67 0.41
N VAL A 59 -5.93 -10.00 -0.81
CA VAL A 59 -6.49 -9.36 -2.02
C VAL A 59 -7.82 -10.03 -2.35
N GLY A 60 -8.88 -9.22 -2.44
CA GLY A 60 -10.21 -9.66 -2.80
C GLY A 60 -10.50 -9.49 -4.29
N ARG A 61 -11.70 -9.89 -4.72
CA ARG A 61 -12.25 -9.65 -6.06
C ARG A 61 -13.68 -9.18 -5.93
N VAL A 62 -14.06 -8.20 -6.75
CA VAL A 62 -15.45 -7.72 -6.82
C VAL A 62 -16.37 -8.84 -7.33
N LYS A 63 -17.34 -9.26 -6.52
CA LYS A 63 -18.34 -10.29 -6.88
C LYS A 63 -19.58 -9.64 -7.51
N THR A 64 -20.15 -8.66 -6.82
CA THR A 64 -21.39 -7.98 -7.22
C THR A 64 -21.35 -6.51 -6.83
N VAL A 65 -21.98 -5.65 -7.63
CA VAL A 65 -22.12 -4.21 -7.37
C VAL A 65 -23.60 -3.86 -7.47
N ILE A 66 -24.16 -3.29 -6.40
CA ILE A 66 -25.55 -2.86 -6.29
C ILE A 66 -25.55 -1.45 -5.71
N GLY A 67 -25.60 -0.44 -6.59
CA GLY A 67 -25.47 0.96 -6.18
C GLY A 67 -24.18 1.20 -5.40
N ALA A 68 -24.28 1.75 -4.19
CA ALA A 68 -23.14 1.96 -3.29
C ALA A 68 -22.67 0.68 -2.57
N VAL A 69 -23.41 -0.42 -2.65
CA VAL A 69 -23.07 -1.68 -1.98
C VAL A 69 -22.27 -2.56 -2.92
N VAL A 70 -21.09 -2.98 -2.48
CA VAL A 70 -20.17 -3.83 -3.24
C VAL A 70 -19.85 -5.09 -2.44
N ASP A 71 -20.17 -6.26 -3.00
CA ASP A 71 -19.79 -7.54 -2.41
C ASP A 71 -18.42 -7.94 -2.94
N VAL A 72 -17.47 -8.21 -2.04
CA VAL A 72 -16.08 -8.57 -2.35
C VAL A 72 -15.81 -9.99 -1.84
N GLN A 73 -15.30 -10.85 -2.72
CA GLN A 73 -14.93 -12.23 -2.40
C GLN A 73 -13.42 -12.36 -2.24
N PHE A 74 -12.99 -13.06 -1.20
CA PHE A 74 -11.59 -13.35 -0.94
C PHE A 74 -11.28 -14.83 -1.22
N ASP A 75 -10.03 -15.08 -1.61
CA ASP A 75 -9.55 -16.44 -1.84
C ASP A 75 -9.17 -17.15 -0.51
N THR A 76 -8.95 -16.39 0.58
CA THR A 76 -8.52 -16.85 1.90
C THR A 76 -9.67 -16.89 2.91
N GLU A 77 -9.53 -17.71 3.97
CA GLU A 77 -10.45 -17.72 5.12
C GLU A 77 -10.24 -16.52 6.05
N ASP A 78 -9.04 -15.95 6.06
CA ASP A 78 -8.77 -14.71 6.76
C ASP A 78 -9.47 -13.58 6.04
N LEU A 79 -10.56 -13.08 6.62
CA LEU A 79 -11.34 -11.96 6.09
C LEU A 79 -11.03 -10.67 6.86
N PRO A 80 -11.01 -9.51 6.19
CA PRO A 80 -10.94 -8.20 6.84
C PRO A 80 -12.08 -8.03 7.85
N LYS A 81 -11.83 -7.33 8.94
CA LYS A 81 -12.83 -7.12 9.99
C LYS A 81 -13.91 -6.15 9.53
N VAL A 82 -15.05 -6.19 10.20
CA VAL A 82 -16.07 -5.14 10.03
C VAL A 82 -15.46 -3.80 10.44
N LEU A 83 -15.77 -2.75 9.67
CA LEU A 83 -15.20 -1.39 9.73
C LEU A 83 -13.75 -1.26 9.18
N ASP A 84 -13.16 -2.32 8.63
CA ASP A 84 -11.90 -2.18 7.89
C ASP A 84 -12.15 -1.53 6.53
N ALA A 85 -11.19 -0.72 6.08
CA ALA A 85 -11.19 -0.11 4.76
C ALA A 85 -10.43 -0.97 3.75
N LEU A 86 -11.09 -1.25 2.63
CA LEU A 86 -10.49 -1.81 1.42
C LEU A 86 -10.23 -0.69 0.42
N HIS A 87 -9.19 -0.89 -0.37
CA HIS A 87 -8.74 0.09 -1.34
C HIS A 87 -8.71 -0.54 -2.71
N LEU A 88 -9.40 0.09 -3.64
CA LEU A 88 -9.48 -0.34 -5.03
C LEU A 88 -8.89 0.76 -5.92
N ASP A 89 -7.85 0.43 -6.66
CA ASP A 89 -7.29 1.32 -7.66
C ASP A 89 -8.10 1.17 -8.96
N LEU A 90 -8.69 2.27 -9.39
CA LEU A 90 -9.50 2.33 -10.61
C LEU A 90 -8.61 2.59 -11.84
N PRO A 91 -9.04 2.19 -13.05
CA PRO A 91 -8.26 2.39 -14.27
C PRO A 91 -7.99 3.85 -14.62
N ASP A 92 -8.81 4.78 -14.11
CA ASP A 92 -8.67 6.23 -14.28
C ASP A 92 -7.64 6.86 -13.30
N GLY A 93 -6.98 6.03 -12.48
CA GLY A 93 -5.99 6.47 -11.50
C GLY A 93 -6.59 6.99 -10.19
N LYS A 94 -7.92 6.91 -10.02
CA LYS A 94 -8.57 7.21 -8.75
C LYS A 94 -8.51 6.01 -7.81
N ARG A 95 -8.56 6.29 -6.52
CA ARG A 95 -8.64 5.27 -5.47
C ARG A 95 -10.04 5.29 -4.87
N LEU A 96 -10.77 4.20 -5.03
CA LEU A 96 -12.05 4.00 -4.36
C LEU A 96 -11.82 3.34 -3.00
N VAL A 97 -12.46 3.89 -1.97
CA VAL A 97 -12.45 3.32 -0.62
C VAL A 97 -13.77 2.59 -0.40
N LEU A 98 -13.67 1.32 0.02
CA LEU A 98 -14.80 0.48 0.37
C LEU A 98 -14.68 0.12 1.85
N GLU A 99 -15.71 0.37 2.65
CA GLU A 99 -15.72 0.01 4.07
C GLU A 99 -16.46 -1.32 4.26
N VAL A 100 -15.87 -2.25 5.01
CA VAL A 100 -16.51 -3.53 5.33
C VAL A 100 -17.66 -3.32 6.31
N SER A 101 -18.88 -3.66 5.90
CA SER A 101 -20.08 -3.53 6.73
C SER A 101 -20.45 -4.82 7.46
N GLN A 102 -20.29 -5.98 6.83
CA GLN A 102 -20.58 -7.28 7.42
C GLN A 102 -19.95 -8.42 6.61
N HIS A 103 -19.79 -9.58 7.25
CA HIS A 103 -19.43 -10.83 6.58
C HIS A 103 -20.69 -11.54 6.09
N MET A 104 -20.70 -11.99 4.84
CA MET A 104 -21.86 -12.69 4.23
C MET A 104 -21.72 -14.22 4.24
N GLY A 105 -20.58 -14.76 4.65
CA GLY A 105 -20.22 -16.16 4.47
C GLY A 105 -19.57 -16.42 3.11
N GLU A 106 -19.15 -17.67 2.85
CA GLU A 106 -18.48 -18.07 1.59
C GLU A 106 -17.27 -17.18 1.21
N ARG A 107 -16.47 -16.78 2.21
CA ARG A 107 -15.33 -15.85 2.07
C ARG A 107 -15.71 -14.53 1.39
N THR A 108 -16.96 -14.11 1.53
CA THR A 108 -17.50 -12.88 0.95
C THR A 108 -17.81 -11.88 2.05
N VAL A 109 -17.42 -10.63 1.85
CA VAL A 109 -17.79 -9.51 2.71
C VAL A 109 -18.63 -8.51 1.92
N ARG A 110 -19.58 -7.88 2.61
CA ARG A 110 -20.34 -6.77 2.05
C ARG A 110 -19.66 -5.47 2.43
N THR A 111 -19.41 -4.64 1.43
CA THR A 111 -18.78 -3.33 1.60
C THR A 111 -19.68 -2.21 1.14
N ILE A 112 -19.47 -1.02 1.70
CA ILE A 112 -20.12 0.22 1.31
C ILE A 112 -19.06 1.13 0.70
N ALA A 113 -19.31 1.60 -0.51
CA ALA A 113 -18.42 2.52 -1.19
C ALA A 113 -18.56 3.93 -0.62
N MET A 114 -17.42 4.55 -0.33
CA MET A 114 -17.35 5.92 0.17
C MET A 114 -17.45 6.97 -0.95
N ASP A 115 -17.34 6.54 -2.20
CA ASP A 115 -17.48 7.35 -3.41
C ASP A 115 -18.24 6.56 -4.48
N GLY A 116 -18.49 7.17 -5.63
CA GLY A 116 -19.21 6.56 -6.75
C GLY A 116 -18.57 5.24 -7.20
N THR A 117 -19.41 4.22 -7.41
CA THR A 117 -19.04 2.89 -7.91
C THR A 117 -19.11 2.78 -9.43
N GLU A 118 -19.07 3.92 -10.13
CA GLU A 118 -19.14 3.94 -11.58
C GLU A 118 -17.91 3.29 -12.20
N GLY A 119 -18.13 2.44 -13.21
CA GLY A 119 -17.04 1.75 -13.89
C GLY A 119 -16.43 0.57 -13.12
N LEU A 120 -16.95 0.19 -11.94
CA LEU A 120 -16.52 -1.05 -11.29
C LEU A 120 -16.92 -2.26 -12.14
N VAL A 121 -15.96 -3.15 -12.40
CA VAL A 121 -16.18 -4.40 -13.12
C VAL A 121 -16.02 -5.58 -12.18
N ARG A 122 -16.88 -6.59 -12.33
CA ARG A 122 -16.77 -7.85 -11.58
C ARG A 122 -15.43 -8.52 -11.88
N GLY A 123 -14.80 -9.06 -10.85
CA GLY A 123 -13.48 -9.70 -10.92
C GLY A 123 -12.29 -8.74 -10.76
N GLN A 124 -12.52 -7.42 -10.68
CA GLN A 124 -11.48 -6.46 -10.34
C GLN A 124 -10.95 -6.72 -8.92
N LYS A 125 -9.64 -6.53 -8.73
CA LYS A 125 -8.90 -6.80 -7.50
C LYS A 125 -8.55 -5.50 -6.78
#